data_AF-B6JV15-F1
#
_entry.id   AF-B6JV15-F1
#
_cell.length_a   1.000
_cell.length_b   1.000
_cell.length_c   1.000
_cell.angle_alpha   90.00
_cell.angle_beta   90.00
_cell.angle_gamma   90.00
#
_symmetry.space_group_name_H-M   'P 1'
#
loop_
_entity.id
_entity.type
_entity.pdbx_description
1 polymer ?
#
loop_
_entity_poly.entity_id
_entity_poly.type
_entity_poly.pdbx_seq_one_letter_code
_entity_poly.pdbx_strand_id
1 'polypeptide(L)'
;MPSFLQFTFRKNVLCVFLVGFAPPLNFPVNDKIQHFCVFFVLTLVFYWIFDLSRRRAAQLTFIVCFLLGALGSEFIQSFLSYRTFDVYDIAADWVGSSVALMLDSLYHKRRLEKLRTLRYGPVPTEQDLEMQVAAAAEQEESEETTERPTD
;
A
#
# COMPACT_ATOMS: atom_id res chain seq x y z
N MET A 1 13.78 0.36 -8.51
CA MET A 1 14.59 -0.61 -7.75
C MET A 1 15.40 -1.40 -8.75
N PRO A 2 16.68 -1.69 -8.50
CA PRO A 2 17.48 -2.52 -9.40
C PRO A 2 16.89 -3.94 -9.50
N SER A 3 16.94 -4.52 -10.69
CA SER A 3 16.31 -5.79 -11.08
C SER A 3 16.74 -6.98 -10.20
N PHE A 4 17.99 -6.97 -9.72
CA PHE A 4 18.50 -7.98 -8.79
C PHE A 4 17.73 -8.00 -7.45
N LEU A 5 17.38 -6.83 -6.94
CA LEU A 5 16.68 -6.70 -5.65
C LEU A 5 15.26 -7.25 -5.73
N GLN A 6 14.59 -7.12 -6.89
CA GLN A 6 13.28 -7.73 -7.12
C GLN A 6 13.35 -9.26 -7.15
N PHE A 7 14.41 -9.82 -7.73
CA PHE A 7 14.60 -11.27 -7.77
C PHE A 7 14.86 -11.85 -6.38
N THR A 8 15.71 -11.20 -5.58
CA THR A 8 15.98 -11.60 -4.19
C THR A 8 14.72 -11.50 -3.31
N PHE A 9 13.94 -10.43 -3.47
CA PHE A 9 12.67 -10.27 -2.76
C PHE A 9 11.67 -11.38 -3.13
N ARG A 10 11.50 -11.66 -4.43
CA ARG A 10 10.60 -12.73 -4.94
C ARG A 10 10.96 -14.10 -4.38
N LYS A 11 12.25 -14.43 -4.29
CA LYS A 11 12.72 -15.72 -3.76
C LYS A 11 12.45 -15.85 -2.26
N ASN A 12 12.67 -14.79 -1.49
CA ASN A 12 12.50 -14.80 -0.03
C ASN A 12 11.02 -14.90 0.39
N VAL A 13 10.09 -14.38 -0.42
CA VAL A 13 8.64 -14.51 -0.18
C VAL A 13 8.18 -15.95 -0.25
N LEU A 14 8.66 -16.70 -1.23
CA LEU A 14 8.34 -18.10 -1.38
C LEU A 14 8.81 -18.90 -0.15
N CYS A 15 9.97 -18.56 0.41
CA CYS A 15 10.47 -19.17 1.64
C CYS A 15 9.59 -18.87 2.86
N VAL A 16 9.09 -17.63 3.02
CA VAL A 16 8.20 -17.28 4.15
C VAL A 16 6.85 -17.99 4.05
N PHE A 17 6.30 -18.12 2.84
CA PHE A 17 5.06 -18.86 2.62
C PHE A 17 5.22 -20.35 2.94
N LEU A 18 6.35 -20.96 2.56
CA LEU A 18 6.66 -22.35 2.88
C LEU A 18 6.86 -22.60 4.38
N VAL A 19 7.35 -21.61 5.14
CA VAL A 19 7.47 -21.71 6.60
C VAL A 19 6.10 -21.83 7.28
N GLY A 20 5.05 -21.19 6.75
CA GLY A 20 3.69 -21.35 7.27
C GLY A 20 3.10 -22.76 7.09
N PHE A 21 3.59 -23.50 6.08
CA PHE A 21 3.19 -24.89 5.81
C PHE A 21 4.16 -25.93 6.37
N ALA A 22 5.23 -25.50 7.04
CA ALA A 22 6.17 -26.42 7.66
C ALA A 22 5.49 -27.14 8.84
N PRO A 23 5.83 -28.42 9.09
CA PRO A 23 5.39 -29.10 10.30
C PRO A 23 5.81 -28.27 11.52
N PRO A 24 5.00 -28.25 12.61
CA PRO A 24 5.28 -27.42 13.77
C PRO A 24 6.66 -27.77 14.32
N LEU A 25 7.63 -26.91 14.00
CA LEU A 25 8.91 -26.92 14.67
C LEU A 25 8.64 -26.50 16.11
N ASN A 26 9.30 -27.11 17.09
CA ASN A 26 9.11 -26.89 18.53
C ASN A 26 9.47 -25.46 19.01
N PHE A 27 9.28 -24.43 18.18
CA PHE A 27 9.33 -23.04 18.56
C PHE A 27 8.01 -22.66 19.24
N PRO A 28 8.03 -22.01 20.41
CA PRO A 28 6.85 -21.53 21.11
C PRO A 28 6.30 -20.25 20.46
N VAL A 29 6.16 -20.24 19.13
CA VAL A 29 5.51 -19.13 18.43
C VAL A 29 4.02 -19.40 18.45
N ASN A 30 3.25 -18.43 18.95
CA ASN A 30 1.80 -18.54 18.97
C ASN A 30 1.29 -18.59 17.53
N ASP A 31 0.54 -19.64 17.21
CA ASP A 31 0.08 -19.95 15.85
C ASP A 31 -0.61 -18.75 15.18
N LYS A 32 -1.41 -18.02 15.96
CA LYS A 32 -2.13 -16.82 15.53
C LYS A 32 -1.23 -15.69 15.07
N ILE A 33 -0.10 -15.50 15.75
CA ILE A 33 0.89 -14.47 15.42
C ILE A 33 1.66 -14.87 14.17
N GLN A 34 1.94 -16.17 14.01
CA GLN A 34 2.59 -16.70 12.82
C GLN A 34 1.73 -16.45 11.57
N HIS A 35 0.44 -16.81 11.62
CA HIS A 35 -0.53 -16.58 10.56
C HIS A 35 -0.62 -15.09 10.19
N PHE A 36 -0.83 -14.22 11.19
CA PHE A 36 -0.80 -12.76 11.00
C PHE A 36 0.47 -12.27 10.30
N CYS A 37 1.66 -12.66 10.79
CA CYS A 37 2.94 -12.20 10.26
C CYS A 37 3.20 -12.69 8.84
N VAL A 38 2.92 -13.96 8.55
CA VAL A 38 3.10 -14.54 7.21
C VAL A 38 2.20 -13.84 6.20
N PHE A 39 0.92 -13.67 6.50
CA PHE A 39 -0.02 -13.00 5.60
C PHE A 39 0.23 -11.50 5.48
N PHE A 40 0.65 -10.84 6.55
CA PHE A 40 1.10 -9.45 6.50
C PHE A 40 2.27 -9.26 5.53
N VAL A 41 3.34 -10.06 5.68
CA VAL A 41 4.53 -9.98 4.82
C VAL A 41 4.18 -10.38 3.39
N LEU A 42 3.41 -11.45 3.20
CA LEU A 42 2.96 -11.88 1.88
C LEU A 42 2.23 -10.76 1.15
N THR A 43 1.29 -10.10 1.82
CA THR A 43 0.49 -9.01 1.26
C THR A 43 1.34 -7.80 0.91
N LEU A 44 2.26 -7.41 1.81
CA LEU A 44 3.16 -6.29 1.62
C LEU A 44 4.08 -6.51 0.41
N VAL A 45 4.61 -7.72 0.26
CA VAL A 45 5.49 -8.02 -0.86
C VAL A 45 4.74 -8.25 -2.17
N PHE A 46 3.51 -8.78 -2.11
CA PHE A 46 2.67 -8.95 -3.29
C PHE A 46 2.47 -7.63 -4.03
N TYR A 47 2.28 -6.53 -3.29
CA TYR A 47 2.23 -5.20 -3.86
C TYR A 47 3.55 -4.77 -4.53
N TRP A 48 4.69 -5.10 -3.92
CA TRP A 48 6.01 -4.73 -4.46
C TRP A 48 6.42 -5.56 -5.68
N ILE A 49 5.88 -6.77 -5.84
CA ILE A 49 6.14 -7.65 -6.99
C ILE A 49 5.32 -7.26 -8.20
N PHE A 50 4.04 -6.95 -7.98
CA PHE A 50 3.13 -6.60 -9.05
C PHE A 50 3.07 -5.08 -9.19
N ASP A 51 3.76 -4.55 -10.20
CA ASP A 51 3.68 -3.14 -10.60
C ASP A 51 2.32 -2.88 -11.30
N LEU A 52 1.24 -3.11 -10.56
CA LEU A 52 -0.14 -3.07 -11.05
C LEU A 52 -0.78 -1.71 -10.74
N SER A 53 -1.69 -1.30 -11.61
CA SER A 53 -2.49 -0.09 -11.36
C SER A 53 -3.27 -0.22 -10.06
N ARG A 54 -3.41 0.88 -9.32
CA ARG A 54 -3.99 0.93 -7.96
C ARG A 54 -5.29 0.13 -7.77
N ARG A 55 -6.18 0.14 -8.78
CA ARG A 55 -7.43 -0.62 -8.77
C ARG A 55 -7.20 -2.13 -8.92
N ARG A 56 -6.34 -2.54 -9.86
CA ARG A 56 -6.02 -3.95 -10.10
C ARG A 56 -5.21 -4.55 -8.96
N ALA A 57 -4.28 -3.78 -8.37
CA ALA A 57 -3.54 -4.18 -7.19
C ALA A 57 -4.50 -4.49 -6.03
N ALA A 58 -5.41 -3.56 -5.70
CA ALA A 58 -6.39 -3.78 -4.63
C ALA A 58 -7.31 -5.00 -4.89
N GLN A 59 -7.81 -5.17 -6.13
CA GLN A 59 -8.65 -6.31 -6.50
C GLN A 59 -7.90 -7.65 -6.39
N LEU A 60 -6.67 -7.71 -6.91
CA LEU A 60 -5.86 -8.91 -6.81
C LEU A 60 -5.46 -9.22 -5.38
N THR A 61 -5.10 -8.22 -4.58
CA THR A 61 -4.78 -8.46 -3.17
C THR A 61 -5.99 -8.97 -2.40
N PHE A 62 -7.20 -8.47 -2.69
CA PHE A 62 -8.41 -9.01 -2.11
C PHE A 62 -8.60 -10.49 -2.49
N ILE A 63 -8.49 -10.82 -3.77
CA ILE A 63 -8.67 -12.21 -4.24
C ILE A 63 -7.57 -13.13 -3.69
N VAL A 64 -6.31 -12.71 -3.76
CA VAL A 64 -5.18 -13.56 -3.40
C VAL A 64 -5.02 -13.68 -1.90
N CYS A 65 -5.17 -12.60 -1.13
CA CYS A 65 -4.91 -12.64 0.30
C CYS A 65 -6.15 -13.03 1.12
N PHE A 66 -7.36 -12.61 0.74
CA PHE A 66 -8.58 -12.95 1.50
C PHE A 66 -9.19 -14.27 1.07
N LEU A 67 -9.33 -14.52 -0.24
CA LEU A 67 -9.97 -15.73 -0.75
C LEU A 67 -8.98 -16.90 -0.85
N LEU A 68 -7.88 -16.74 -1.58
CA LEU A 68 -6.91 -17.83 -1.75
C LEU A 68 -6.02 -18.02 -0.52
N GLY A 69 -5.67 -16.91 0.13
CA GLY A 69 -4.81 -16.85 1.29
C GLY A 69 -5.49 -17.34 2.55
N ALA A 70 -6.34 -16.51 3.16
CA ALA A 70 -6.98 -16.83 4.43
C ALA A 70 -7.92 -18.04 4.33
N LEU A 71 -8.87 -18.05 3.39
CA LEU A 71 -9.82 -19.16 3.25
C LEU A 71 -9.17 -20.41 2.63
N GLY A 72 -8.37 -20.23 1.58
CA GLY A 72 -7.75 -21.36 0.88
C GLY A 72 -6.66 -22.06 1.69
N SER A 73 -5.85 -21.34 2.47
CA SER A 73 -4.81 -21.96 3.29
C SER A 73 -5.41 -22.81 4.41
N GLU A 74 -6.44 -22.31 5.10
CA GLU A 74 -7.18 -23.07 6.12
C GLU A 74 -7.91 -24.27 5.54
N PHE A 75 -8.53 -24.11 4.36
CA PHE A 75 -9.16 -25.23 3.67
C PHE A 75 -8.13 -26.32 3.36
N ILE A 76 -6.97 -25.97 2.81
CA ILE A 76 -5.89 -26.93 2.54
C ILE A 76 -5.37 -27.54 3.84
N GLN A 77 -5.12 -26.74 4.87
CA GLN A 77 -4.64 -27.23 6.17
C GLN A 77 -5.64 -28.18 6.85
N SER A 78 -6.94 -28.00 6.65
CA SER A 78 -7.96 -28.94 7.14
C SER A 78 -7.89 -30.33 6.50
N PHE A 79 -7.29 -30.46 5.31
CA PHE A 79 -6.97 -31.77 4.70
C PHE A 79 -5.67 -32.37 5.25
N LEU A 80 -4.85 -31.61 5.96
CA LEU A 80 -3.63 -32.12 6.58
C LEU A 80 -3.99 -32.63 7.97
N SER A 81 -3.87 -33.94 8.19
CA SER A 81 -4.33 -34.65 9.41
C SER A 81 -3.72 -34.19 10.74
N TYR A 82 -2.77 -33.25 10.72
CA TYR A 82 -2.09 -32.73 11.91
C TYR A 82 -2.57 -31.33 12.32
N ARG A 83 -3.49 -30.69 11.58
CA ARG A 83 -3.96 -29.34 11.88
C ARG A 83 -5.48 -29.24 11.83
N THR A 84 -6.05 -28.53 12.78
CA THR A 84 -7.50 -28.33 12.91
C THR A 84 -7.89 -26.97 12.34
N PHE A 85 -9.00 -26.93 11.62
CA PHE A 85 -9.57 -25.67 11.12
C PHE A 85 -9.93 -24.74 12.28
N ASP A 86 -9.33 -23.54 12.33
CA ASP A 86 -9.66 -22.50 13.31
C ASP A 86 -10.06 -21.19 12.62
N VAL A 87 -11.26 -20.71 12.95
CA VAL A 87 -11.80 -19.45 12.41
C VAL A 87 -10.98 -18.24 12.89
N TYR A 88 -10.32 -18.34 14.05
CA TYR A 88 -9.46 -17.26 14.55
C TYR A 88 -8.20 -17.06 13.70
N ASP A 89 -7.73 -18.09 12.99
CA ASP A 89 -6.58 -17.98 12.09
C ASP A 89 -6.95 -17.25 10.80
N ILE A 90 -8.15 -17.51 10.25
CA ILE A 90 -8.74 -16.71 9.15
C ILE A 90 -8.83 -15.23 9.54
N ALA A 91 -9.27 -14.95 10.78
CA ALA A 91 -9.37 -13.58 11.26
C ALA A 91 -8.00 -12.91 11.39
N ALA A 92 -6.99 -13.63 11.89
CA ALA A 92 -5.62 -13.14 11.97
C ALA A 92 -5.05 -12.80 10.58
N ASP A 93 -5.33 -13.64 9.58
CA ASP A 93 -4.91 -13.44 8.20
C ASP A 93 -5.56 -12.22 7.57
N TRP A 94 -6.88 -12.06 7.76
CA TRP A 94 -7.59 -10.86 7.28
C TRP A 94 -7.06 -9.57 7.90
N VAL A 95 -6.77 -9.58 9.21
CA VAL A 95 -6.22 -8.41 9.89
C VAL A 95 -4.80 -8.12 9.37
N GLY A 96 -3.94 -9.14 9.25
CA GLY A 96 -2.59 -9.00 8.70
C GLY A 96 -2.59 -8.42 7.29
N SER A 97 -3.40 -8.98 6.39
CA SER A 97 -3.52 -8.50 5.02
C SER A 97 -4.11 -7.09 4.92
N SER A 98 -5.09 -6.74 5.76
CA SER A 98 -5.68 -5.39 5.80
C SER A 98 -4.65 -4.33 6.20
N VAL A 99 -3.88 -4.59 7.25
CA VAL A 99 -2.87 -3.65 7.75
C VAL A 99 -1.76 -3.45 6.71
N ALA A 100 -1.31 -4.54 6.07
CA ALA A 100 -0.32 -4.47 5.00
C ALA A 100 -0.81 -3.64 3.81
N LEU A 101 -2.04 -3.88 3.34
CA LEU A 101 -2.66 -3.11 2.26
C LEU A 101 -2.78 -1.62 2.61
N MET A 102 -3.17 -1.31 3.84
CA MET A 102 -3.31 0.07 4.27
C MET A 102 -1.96 0.79 4.27
N LEU A 103 -0.93 0.19 4.87
CA LEU A 103 0.43 0.72 4.89
C LEU A 103 0.96 0.97 3.47
N ASP A 104 0.73 0.02 2.60
CA ASP A 104 1.19 0.09 1.24
C ASP A 104 0.48 1.19 0.43
N SER A 105 -0.84 1.34 0.61
CA SER A 105 -1.60 2.43 0.00
C SER A 105 -1.15 3.82 0.44
N LEU A 106 -0.74 3.96 1.71
CA LEU A 106 -0.17 5.19 2.27
C LEU A 106 1.22 5.46 1.71
N TYR A 107 2.05 4.43 1.59
CA TYR A 107 3.38 4.53 1.00
C TYR A 107 3.32 4.96 -0.47
N HIS A 108 2.40 4.37 -1.24
CA HIS A 108 2.21 4.72 -2.65
C HIS A 108 1.77 6.18 -2.83
N LYS A 109 0.82 6.66 -2.02
CA LYS A 109 0.41 8.07 -2.01
C LYS A 109 1.59 9.01 -1.74
N ARG A 110 2.36 8.76 -0.67
CA ARG A 110 3.53 9.58 -0.31
C ARG A 110 4.62 9.58 -1.37
N ARG A 111 4.82 8.45 -2.06
CA ARG A 111 5.76 8.35 -3.20
C ARG A 111 5.30 9.18 -4.39
N LEU A 112 4.01 9.15 -4.73
CA LEU A 112 3.42 9.96 -5.79
C LEU A 112 3.48 11.46 -5.48
N GLU A 113 3.22 11.85 -4.23
CA GLU A 113 3.29 13.24 -3.77
C GLU A 113 4.71 13.79 -3.93
N LYS A 114 5.74 13.04 -3.49
CA LYS A 114 7.15 13.42 -3.68
C LYS A 114 7.56 13.50 -5.15
N LEU A 115 7.05 12.61 -6.00
CA LEU A 115 7.37 12.62 -7.43
C LEU A 115 6.66 13.78 -8.17
N ARG A 116 5.45 14.15 -7.74
CA ARG A 116 4.69 15.28 -8.28
C ARG A 116 5.35 16.61 -7.96
N THR A 117 5.77 16.83 -6.71
CA THR A 117 6.45 18.08 -6.32
C THR A 117 7.77 18.28 -7.04
N LEU A 118 8.51 17.20 -7.33
CA LEU A 118 9.75 17.26 -8.12
C LEU A 118 9.54 17.53 -9.61
N ARG A 119 8.40 17.12 -10.19
CA ARG A 119 8.15 17.22 -11.64
C ARG A 119 7.31 18.44 -12.05
N TYR A 120 6.37 18.87 -11.21
CA TYR A 120 5.43 19.97 -11.52
C TYR A 120 5.54 21.17 -10.58
N GLY A 121 6.42 21.13 -9.58
CA GLY A 121 6.47 22.13 -8.52
C GLY A 121 5.29 22.02 -7.52
N PRO A 122 5.27 22.83 -6.46
CA PRO A 122 4.13 22.90 -5.55
C PRO A 122 2.88 23.35 -6.33
N VAL A 123 1.79 22.57 -6.26
CA VAL A 123 0.51 23.02 -6.80
C VAL A 123 0.02 24.16 -5.90
N PRO A 124 -0.28 25.35 -6.44
CA PRO A 124 -0.80 26.47 -5.64
C PRO A 124 -2.06 26.01 -4.91
N THR A 125 -2.09 26.23 -3.59
CA THR A 125 -3.30 26.00 -2.79
C THR A 125 -4.36 27.04 -3.14
N GLU A 126 -5.63 26.80 -2.79
CA GLU A 126 -6.71 27.78 -3.06
C GLU A 126 -6.38 29.17 -2.52
N GLN A 127 -5.73 29.23 -1.35
CA GLN A 127 -5.21 30.47 -0.75
C GLN A 127 -4.12 31.14 -1.61
N ASP A 128 -3.22 30.37 -2.22
CA ASP A 128 -2.18 30.90 -3.10
C ASP A 128 -2.78 31.45 -4.41
N LEU A 129 -3.87 30.86 -4.90
CA LEU A 129 -4.62 31.36 -6.05
C LEU A 129 -5.35 32.66 -5.72
N GLU A 130 -6.05 32.72 -4.58
CA GLU A 130 -6.74 33.93 -4.13
C GLU A 130 -5.78 35.10 -3.97
N MET A 131 -4.60 34.85 -3.38
CA MET A 131 -3.56 35.88 -3.20
C MET A 131 -2.98 36.36 -4.55
N GLN A 132 -2.83 35.46 -5.53
CA GLN A 132 -2.40 35.82 -6.89
C GLN A 132 -3.45 36.65 -7.63
N VAL A 133 -4.73 36.30 -7.51
CA VAL A 133 -5.84 37.07 -8.11
C VAL A 133 -5.95 38.45 -7.48
N ALA A 134 -5.84 38.54 -6.16
CA ALA A 134 -5.82 39.82 -5.45
C ALA A 134 -4.64 40.70 -5.89
N ALA A 135 -3.44 40.14 -5.97
CA ALA A 135 -2.25 40.86 -6.44
C ALA A 135 -2.36 41.33 -7.90
N ALA A 136 -3.00 40.54 -8.78
CA ALA A 136 -3.24 40.92 -10.16
C ALA A 136 -4.26 42.07 -10.28
N ALA A 137 -5.31 42.06 -9.46
CA ALA A 137 -6.30 43.13 -9.40
C ALA A 137 -5.68 44.45 -8.88
N GLU A 138 -4.81 44.38 -7.87
CA GLU A 138 -4.07 45.55 -7.38
C GLU A 138 -3.11 46.14 -8.44
N GLN A 139 -2.52 45.28 -9.28
CA GLN A 139 -1.68 45.74 -10.39
C GLN A 139 -2.49 46.48 -11.46
N GLU A 140 -3.65 45.94 -11.87
CA GLU A 140 -4.55 46.61 -12.83
C GLU A 140 -5.05 47.97 -12.30
N GLU A 141 -5.42 48.06 -11.02
CA GLU A 141 -5.89 49.31 -10.41
C GLU A 141 -4.78 50.39 -10.32
N SER A 142 -3.54 49.96 -10.08
CA SER A 142 -2.37 50.85 -10.04
C SER A 142 -1.97 51.39 -11.43
N GLU A 143 -2.18 50.59 -12.47
CA GLU A 143 -1.91 50.96 -13.87
C GLU A 143 -2.99 51.93 -14.39
N GLU A 144 -4.26 51.68 -14.06
CA GLU A 144 -5.40 52.57 -14.40
C GLU A 144 -5.31 53.94 -13.71
N THR A 145 -4.79 54.01 -12.49
CA THR A 145 -4.62 55.28 -11.75
C THR A 145 -3.47 56.12 -12.29
N THR A 146 -2.48 55.50 -12.94
CA THR A 146 -1.30 56.19 -13.49
C THR A 146 -1.59 56.82 -14.87
N GLU A 147 -2.54 56.28 -15.63
CA GLU A 147 -2.89 56.81 -16.97
C GLU A 147 -3.95 57.92 -16.98
N ARG A 148 -4.59 58.27 -15.86
CA ARG A 148 -5.59 59.34 -15.84
C ARG A 148 -4.90 60.71 -15.96
N PRO A 149 -5.02 61.43 -17.09
CA PRO A 149 -4.44 62.76 -17.23
C PRO A 149 -5.19 63.71 -16.30
N THR A 150 -4.47 64.47 -15.49
CA THR A 150 -5.03 65.61 -14.77
C THR A 150 -5.29 66.70 -15.80
N ASP A 151 -6.56 66.85 -16.20
CA ASP A 151 -7.07 68.05 -16.88
C ASP A 151 -6.90 69.30 -15.99
#